data_AF-A0A949BCQ3-F1
#
_entry.id   AF-A0A949BCQ3-F1
#
_cell.length_a   1.000
_cell.length_b   1.000
_cell.length_c   1.000
_cell.angle_alpha   90.00
_cell.angle_beta   90.00
_cell.angle_gamma   90.00
#
_symmetry.space_group_name_H-M   'P 1'
#
loop_
_entity.id
_entity.type
_entity.pdbx_description
1 polymer ?
#
loop_
_entity_poly.entity_id
_entity_poly.type
_entity_poly.pdbx_seq_one_letter_code
_entity_poly.pdbx_strand_id
1 'polypeptide(L)'
;MGRFSSFKIPHPGFPTDLQPQTCLLLTQATGKSLIHDPLYENRFSHLHELRKIGADIEITDPHRAMIFCKTNLLGTKVDGTDIRSTVTLILAGLIAKGKTIVFGAEQVDRGYEKIEEKLKSLGAKIELVIA
;
A
#
# COMPACT_ATOMS: atom_id res chain seq x y z
N MET A 1 16.15 -2.00 -18.16
CA MET A 1 15.05 -1.10 -17.75
C MET A 1 13.86 -1.98 -17.41
N GLY A 2 13.65 -2.30 -16.12
CA GLY A 2 12.73 -3.34 -15.69
C GLY A 2 11.28 -2.89 -15.81
N ARG A 3 10.46 -3.63 -16.55
CA ARG A 3 9.01 -3.49 -16.57
C ARG A 3 8.46 -4.62 -15.71
N PHE A 4 7.90 -4.30 -14.54
CA PHE A 4 7.19 -5.28 -13.74
C PHE A 4 5.71 -5.22 -14.08
N SER A 5 5.16 -6.35 -14.51
CA SER A 5 3.74 -6.53 -14.77
C SER A 5 3.23 -7.62 -13.86
N SER A 6 2.37 -7.27 -12.91
CA SER A 6 1.68 -8.26 -12.08
C SER A 6 0.29 -8.51 -12.65
N PHE A 7 0.04 -9.76 -13.02
CA PHE A 7 -1.26 -10.24 -13.48
C PHE A 7 -1.86 -11.10 -12.38
N LYS A 8 -2.96 -10.64 -11.79
CA LYS A 8 -3.74 -11.47 -10.87
C LYS A 8 -4.41 -12.60 -11.65
N ILE A 9 -4.18 -13.82 -11.20
CA ILE A 9 -4.73 -15.06 -11.75
C ILE A 9 -5.13 -15.91 -10.54
N PRO A 10 -6.21 -16.73 -10.62
CA PRO A 10 -6.50 -17.72 -9.57
C PRO A 10 -5.26 -18.53 -9.18
N HIS A 11 -5.26 -19.05 -7.95
CA HIS A 11 -4.17 -19.90 -7.46
C HIS A 11 -3.83 -20.98 -8.51
N PRO A 12 -2.55 -21.12 -8.93
CA PRO A 12 -1.30 -20.70 -8.27
C PRO A 12 -0.72 -19.32 -8.68
N GLY A 13 -1.52 -18.47 -9.34
CA GLY A 13 -1.09 -17.13 -9.77
C GLY A 13 -0.88 -16.11 -8.64
N PHE A 14 -0.60 -14.85 -9.02
CA PHE A 14 -0.32 -13.79 -8.05
C PHE A 14 -1.54 -13.54 -7.13
N PRO A 15 -1.37 -13.62 -5.79
CA PRO A 15 -2.48 -13.54 -4.86
C PRO A 15 -3.04 -12.12 -4.77
N THR A 16 -4.36 -12.00 -4.89
CA THR A 16 -5.05 -10.70 -4.89
C THR A 16 -4.81 -9.90 -3.60
N ASP A 17 -4.63 -10.60 -2.48
CA ASP A 17 -4.47 -10.01 -1.15
C ASP A 17 -3.11 -9.36 -0.91
N LEU A 18 -2.07 -9.73 -1.68
CA LEU A 18 -0.75 -9.12 -1.59
C LEU A 18 -0.57 -7.93 -2.55
N GLN A 19 -1.57 -7.65 -3.39
CA GLN A 19 -1.46 -6.56 -4.35
C GLN A 19 -1.25 -5.21 -3.68
N PRO A 20 -1.96 -4.81 -2.60
CA PRO A 20 -1.76 -3.51 -1.97
C PRO A 20 -0.31 -3.28 -1.49
N GLN A 21 0.26 -4.23 -0.74
CA GLN A 21 1.63 -4.15 -0.24
C GLN A 21 2.65 -4.19 -1.38
N THR A 22 2.35 -4.94 -2.45
CA THR A 22 3.19 -4.97 -3.66
C THR A 22 3.16 -3.64 -4.40
N CYS A 23 2.02 -2.93 -4.45
CA CYS A 23 1.96 -1.58 -5.02
C CYS A 23 2.94 -0.64 -4.32
N LEU A 24 2.93 -0.66 -2.98
CA LEU A 24 3.87 0.13 -2.18
C LEU A 24 5.31 -0.23 -2.50
N LEU A 25 5.66 -1.53 -2.54
CA LEU A 25 7.00 -1.96 -2.93
C LEU A 25 7.39 -1.43 -4.31
N LEU A 26 6.46 -1.48 -5.28
CA LEU A 26 6.70 -1.01 -6.63
C LEU A 26 6.98 0.50 -6.68
N THR A 27 6.36 1.33 -5.82
CA THR A 27 6.70 2.78 -5.75
C THR A 27 8.18 3.03 -5.47
N GLN A 28 8.85 2.07 -4.82
CA GLN A 28 10.26 2.14 -4.46
C GLN A 28 11.19 1.49 -5.49
N ALA A 29 10.64 0.78 -6.48
CA ALA A 29 11.39 0.21 -7.59
C ALA A 29 11.86 1.30 -8.58
N THR A 30 12.64 0.93 -9.59
CA THR A 30 13.07 1.84 -10.66
C THR A 30 12.31 1.53 -11.95
N GLY A 31 11.76 2.56 -12.61
CA GLY A 31 11.09 2.41 -13.91
C GLY A 31 9.57 2.58 -13.81
N LYS A 32 8.83 1.76 -14.56
CA LYS A 32 7.36 1.82 -14.62
C LYS A 32 6.78 0.43 -14.41
N SER A 33 5.71 0.35 -13.63
CA SER A 33 5.05 -0.91 -13.30
C SER A 33 3.58 -0.86 -13.66
N LEU A 34 3.07 -1.93 -14.26
CA LEU A 34 1.65 -2.09 -14.57
C LEU A 34 1.05 -3.10 -13.59
N ILE A 35 -0.05 -2.71 -12.96
CA ILE A 35 -0.88 -3.60 -12.16
C ILE A 35 -2.16 -3.86 -12.93
N HIS A 36 -2.53 -5.14 -13.02
CA HIS A 36 -3.78 -5.57 -13.63
C HIS A 36 -4.51 -6.55 -12.69
N ASP A 37 -5.69 -6.14 -12.23
CA ASP A 37 -6.62 -6.95 -11.43
C ASP A 37 -7.89 -7.23 -12.23
N PRO A 38 -8.02 -8.37 -12.91
CA PRO A 38 -9.22 -8.71 -13.66
C PRO A 38 -10.35 -9.29 -12.79
N LEU A 39 -10.12 -9.52 -11.49
CA LEU A 39 -11.05 -10.26 -10.62
C LEU A 39 -11.96 -9.34 -9.81
N TYR A 40 -11.47 -8.17 -9.38
CA TYR A 40 -12.22 -7.24 -8.54
C TYR A 40 -12.13 -5.83 -9.12
N GLU A 41 -13.26 -5.32 -9.57
CA GLU A 41 -13.38 -3.91 -9.98
C GLU A 41 -13.18 -2.98 -8.77
N ASN A 42 -12.55 -1.83 -9.00
CA ASN A 42 -12.42 -0.74 -8.03
C ASN A 42 -11.69 -1.08 -6.72
N ARG A 43 -10.90 -2.17 -6.68
CA ARG A 43 -10.08 -2.56 -5.52
C ARG A 43 -8.76 -1.76 -5.44
N PHE A 44 -8.82 -0.46 -5.74
CA PHE A 44 -7.68 0.45 -5.79
C PHE A 44 -7.81 1.64 -4.83
N SER A 45 -8.67 1.54 -3.81
CA SER A 45 -8.80 2.56 -2.76
C SER A 45 -7.44 2.94 -2.14
N HIS A 46 -6.59 1.95 -1.85
CA HIS A 46 -5.25 2.16 -1.32
C HIS A 46 -4.33 2.96 -2.27
N LEU A 47 -4.54 2.90 -3.59
CA LEU A 47 -3.76 3.67 -4.54
C LEU A 47 -4.04 5.18 -4.41
N HIS A 48 -5.28 5.56 -4.09
CA HIS A 48 -5.61 6.97 -3.82
C HIS A 48 -4.89 7.50 -2.58
N GLU A 49 -4.82 6.71 -1.51
CA GLU A 49 -4.10 7.07 -0.29
C GLU A 49 -2.58 7.10 -0.50
N LEU A 50 -2.03 6.17 -1.28
CA LEU A 50 -0.61 6.22 -1.67
C LEU A 50 -0.29 7.47 -2.49
N ARG A 51 -1.19 7.93 -3.37
CA ARG A 51 -1.03 9.21 -4.08
C ARG A 51 -0.98 10.40 -3.11
N LYS A 52 -1.76 10.40 -2.03
CA LYS A 52 -1.69 11.46 -0.99
C LYS A 52 -0.31 11.51 -0.31
N ILE A 53 0.35 10.36 -0.13
CA ILE A 53 1.72 10.25 0.42
C ILE A 53 2.78 10.62 -0.63
N GLY A 54 2.40 10.91 -1.88
CA GLY A 54 3.31 11.37 -2.93
C GLY A 54 3.78 10.28 -3.90
N ALA A 55 3.13 9.11 -3.91
CA ALA A 55 3.36 8.13 -4.97
C ALA A 55 2.79 8.63 -6.31
N ASP A 56 3.53 8.42 -7.40
CA ASP A 56 3.11 8.75 -8.75
C ASP A 56 2.39 7.54 -9.37
N ILE A 57 1.06 7.58 -9.31
CA ILE A 57 0.19 6.48 -9.70
C ILE A 57 -0.95 7.02 -10.57
N GLU A 58 -1.14 6.39 -11.72
CA GLU A 58 -2.24 6.67 -12.64
C GLU A 58 -3.15 5.45 -12.71
N ILE A 59 -4.41 5.60 -12.30
CA ILE A 59 -5.43 4.56 -12.45
C ILE A 59 -6.04 4.76 -13.83
N THR A 60 -5.78 3.82 -14.74
CA THR A 60 -6.17 3.96 -16.16
C THR A 60 -7.58 3.46 -16.42
N ASP A 61 -8.03 2.46 -15.66
CA ASP A 61 -9.37 1.87 -15.72
C ASP A 61 -9.67 1.09 -14.42
N PRO A 62 -10.89 0.58 -14.20
CA PRO A 62 -11.27 -0.13 -12.97
C PRO A 62 -10.41 -1.35 -12.61
N HIS A 63 -9.65 -1.89 -13.56
CA HIS A 63 -8.81 -3.08 -13.42
C HIS A 63 -7.31 -2.79 -13.52
N ARG A 64 -6.89 -1.59 -13.95
CA ARG A 64 -5.49 -1.28 -14.22
C ARG A 64 -5.00 0.01 -13.59
N ALA A 65 -3.77 -0.04 -13.11
CA ALA A 65 -3.05 1.12 -12.64
C ALA A 65 -1.58 1.05 -13.07
N MET A 66 -1.05 2.21 -13.45
CA MET A 66 0.35 2.45 -13.72
C MET A 66 1.01 3.10 -12.51
N ILE A 67 2.18 2.58 -12.10
CA ILE A 67 3.02 3.18 -11.06
C ILE A 67 4.31 3.66 -11.73
N PHE A 68 4.61 4.94 -11.57
CA PHE A 68 5.82 5.59 -12.07
C PHE A 68 6.81 5.76 -10.92
N CYS A 69 8.00 5.19 -11.07
CA CYS A 69 8.94 4.98 -9.97
C CYS A 69 10.36 5.44 -10.35
N LYS A 70 11.22 5.79 -9.40
CA LYS A 70 11.07 5.75 -7.94
C LYS A 70 10.43 7.02 -7.40
N THR A 71 9.55 6.91 -6.41
CA THR A 71 8.95 8.08 -5.74
C THR A 71 9.45 8.26 -4.31
N ASN A 72 9.64 9.53 -3.92
CA ASN A 72 9.86 9.91 -2.53
C ASN A 72 8.50 10.05 -1.85
N LEU A 73 8.30 9.28 -0.78
CA LEU A 73 7.08 9.32 0.01
C LEU A 73 7.22 10.38 1.12
N LEU A 74 6.15 11.14 1.36
CA LEU A 74 6.08 12.21 2.35
C LEU A 74 4.98 11.93 3.37
N GLY A 75 5.30 12.08 4.64
CA GLY A 75 4.37 11.82 5.72
C GLY A 75 3.19 12.79 5.68
N THR A 76 1.97 12.24 5.73
CA THR A 76 0.72 12.99 5.72
C THR A 76 -0.38 12.21 6.47
N LYS A 77 -1.61 12.72 6.42
CA LYS A 77 -2.81 12.02 6.92
C LYS A 77 -3.39 11.14 5.82
N VAL A 78 -3.66 9.88 6.14
CA VAL A 78 -4.28 8.90 5.24
C VAL A 78 -5.30 8.04 5.95
N ASP A 79 -6.25 7.51 5.19
CA ASP A 79 -7.42 6.81 5.70
C ASP A 79 -7.40 5.32 5.29
N GLY A 80 -7.28 4.43 6.27
CA GLY A 80 -7.33 3.00 6.08
C GLY A 80 -8.76 2.47 6.04
N THR A 81 -9.21 1.97 4.89
CA THR A 81 -10.60 1.50 4.70
C THR A 81 -10.79 0.00 4.87
N ASP A 82 -9.71 -0.78 4.79
CA ASP A 82 -9.73 -2.25 4.87
C ASP A 82 -8.41 -2.80 5.38
N ILE A 83 -8.41 -4.07 5.80
CA ILE A 83 -7.25 -4.73 6.42
C ILE A 83 -5.97 -4.59 5.58
N ARG A 84 -6.04 -4.81 4.26
CA ARG A 84 -4.85 -4.86 3.39
C ARG A 84 -4.39 -3.45 3.02
N SER A 85 -5.33 -2.53 2.79
CA SER A 85 -5.04 -1.11 2.59
C SER A 85 -4.40 -0.49 3.82
N THR A 86 -4.98 -0.67 5.01
CA THR A 86 -4.47 -0.04 6.24
C THR A 86 -3.06 -0.51 6.57
N VAL A 87 -2.77 -1.82 6.45
CA VAL A 87 -1.39 -2.31 6.63
C VAL A 87 -0.43 -1.73 5.58
N THR A 88 -0.88 -1.60 4.34
CA THR A 88 -0.07 -0.96 3.29
C THR A 88 0.26 0.49 3.65
N LEU A 89 -0.70 1.24 4.21
CA LEU A 89 -0.48 2.63 4.62
C LEU A 89 0.41 2.77 5.84
N ILE A 90 0.32 1.84 6.80
CA ILE A 90 1.27 1.76 7.92
C ILE A 90 2.69 1.58 7.38
N LEU A 91 2.90 0.63 6.46
CA LEU A 91 4.21 0.38 5.85
C LEU A 91 4.69 1.60 5.04
N ALA A 92 3.78 2.26 4.31
CA ALA A 92 4.10 3.48 3.57
C ALA A 92 4.57 4.59 4.52
N GLY A 93 3.93 4.72 5.68
CA GLY A 93 4.32 5.65 6.74
C GLY A 93 5.71 5.38 7.32
N LEU A 94 6.14 4.11 7.41
CA LEU A 94 7.48 3.76 7.86
C LEU A 94 8.57 4.16 6.85
N ILE A 95 8.24 4.23 5.55
CA ILE A 95 9.15 4.59 4.46
C ILE A 95 9.15 6.11 4.21
N ALA A 96 8.02 6.77 4.47
CA ALA A 96 7.81 8.18 4.17
C ALA A 96 8.71 9.11 5.02
N LYS A 97 9.18 10.19 4.42
CA LYS A 97 9.88 11.25 5.14
C LYS A 97 8.87 12.10 5.91
N GLY A 98 9.06 12.19 7.23
CA GLY A 98 8.21 12.99 8.12
C GLY A 98 7.33 12.11 9.00
N LYS A 99 6.16 12.65 9.40
CA LYS A 99 5.20 11.93 10.24
C LYS A 99 3.96 11.59 9.42
N THR A 100 3.59 10.32 9.41
CA THR A 100 2.33 9.85 8.82
C THR A 100 1.33 9.55 9.93
N ILE A 101 0.08 9.95 9.73
CA ILE A 101 -1.04 9.60 10.62
C ILE A 101 -2.00 8.75 9.80
N VAL A 102 -2.19 7.50 10.22
CA VAL A 102 -3.08 6.55 9.57
C VAL A 102 -4.36 6.43 10.42
N PHE A 103 -5.49 6.83 9.85
CA PHE A 103 -6.81 6.60 10.45
C PHE A 103 -7.35 5.22 10.07
N GLY A 104 -8.32 4.69 10.82
CA GLY A 104 -8.89 3.37 10.55
C GLY A 104 -7.99 2.20 10.96
N ALA A 105 -7.15 2.40 11.98
CA ALA A 105 -6.18 1.40 12.45
C ALA A 105 -6.86 0.11 12.96
N GLU A 106 -8.10 0.19 13.46
CA GLU A 106 -8.89 -0.95 13.93
C GLU A 106 -9.18 -1.99 12.84
N GLN A 107 -9.08 -1.60 11.56
CA GLN A 107 -9.16 -2.56 10.45
C GLN A 107 -8.04 -3.60 10.52
N VAL A 108 -6.88 -3.24 11.05
CA VAL A 108 -5.70 -4.10 11.06
C VAL A 108 -5.85 -5.24 12.06
N ASP A 109 -6.52 -4.99 13.19
CA ASP A 109 -6.76 -6.00 14.24
C ASP A 109 -7.55 -7.21 13.74
N ARG A 110 -8.34 -7.04 12.69
CA ARG A 110 -9.10 -8.11 12.03
C ARG A 110 -8.23 -9.14 11.30
N GLY A 111 -6.95 -8.86 11.08
CA GLY A 111 -6.06 -9.74 10.32
C GLY A 111 -4.60 -9.77 10.76
N TYR A 112 -4.18 -8.86 11.63
CA TYR A 112 -2.81 -8.80 12.15
C TYR A 112 -2.83 -8.55 13.65
N GLU A 113 -2.57 -9.61 14.40
CA GLU A 113 -2.45 -9.53 15.85
C GLU A 113 -1.23 -8.67 16.24
N LYS A 114 -1.47 -7.63 17.05
CA LYS A 114 -0.43 -6.82 17.71
C LYS A 114 0.62 -6.31 16.72
N ILE A 115 0.19 -5.81 15.56
CA ILE A 115 1.10 -5.38 14.49
C ILE A 115 2.06 -4.29 14.97
N GLU A 116 1.59 -3.38 15.81
CA GLU A 116 2.40 -2.30 16.38
C GLU A 116 3.56 -2.84 17.24
N GLU A 117 3.30 -3.86 18.07
CA GLU A 117 4.29 -4.45 18.96
C GLU A 117 5.35 -5.17 18.11
N LYS A 118 4.91 -5.90 17.08
CA LYS A 118 5.77 -6.61 16.13
C LYS A 118 6.63 -5.65 15.30
N LEU A 119 6.09 -4.50 14.91
CA LEU A 119 6.87 -3.50 14.17
C LEU A 119 7.82 -2.74 15.10
N LYS A 120 7.39 -2.38 16.31
CA LYS A 120 8.23 -1.76 17.35
C LYS A 120 9.41 -2.67 17.72
N SER A 121 9.20 -3.98 17.83
CA SER A 121 10.28 -4.93 18.13
C SER A 121 11.33 -5.02 17.02
N LEU A 122 10.96 -4.66 15.78
CA LEU A 122 11.88 -4.50 14.65
C LEU A 122 12.51 -3.10 14.56
N GLY A 123 12.25 -2.21 15.53
CA GLY A 123 12.80 -0.86 15.59
C GLY A 123 11.96 0.20 14.87
N ALA A 124 10.74 -0.12 14.44
CA ALA A 124 9.85 0.87 13.82
C ALA A 124 9.40 1.93 14.84
N LYS A 125 9.41 3.20 14.42
CA LYS A 125 8.87 4.32 15.19
C LYS A 125 7.39 4.50 14.88
N ILE A 126 6.56 3.72 15.56
CA ILE A 126 5.11 3.71 15.40
C ILE A 126 4.44 3.76 16.77
N GLU A 127 3.28 4.41 16.87
CA GLU A 127 2.49 4.50 18.08
C GLU A 127 1.00 4.41 17.71
N LEU A 128 0.25 3.56 18.41
CA LEU A 128 -1.20 3.54 18.32
C LEU A 128 -1.74 4.60 19.28
N VAL A 129 -2.57 5.50 18.74
CA VAL A 129 -3.23 6.55 19.53
C VAL A 129 -4.72 6.26 19.52
N ILE A 130 -5.29 6.08 20.72
CA ILE A 130 -6.72 5.93 20.91
C ILE A 130 -7.28 7.33 21.14
N ALA A 131 -8.14 7.78 20.23
CA ALA A 131 -8.84 9.07 20.32
C ALA A 131 -10.21 8.88 20.98
#